data_AF-A0A0A0E8Z2-F1
#
_entry.id   AF-A0A0A0E8Z2-F1
#
_cell.length_a   1.000
_cell.length_b   1.000
_cell.length_c   1.000
_cell.angle_alpha   90.00
_cell.angle_beta   90.00
_cell.angle_gamma   90.00
#
_symmetry.space_group_name_H-M   'P 1'
#
loop_
_entity.id
_entity.type
_entity.pdbx_description
1 polymer ?
#
loop_
_entity_poly.entity_id
_entity_poly.type
_entity_poly.pdbx_seq_one_letter_code
_entity_poly.pdbx_strand_id
1 'polypeptide(L)' 'MRRTKVAQIYRKTGDLRAVQLLLGHTKMDSTVRYLGVEIEDALAIAEAVEI' A
#
# COMPACT_ATOMS: atom_id res chain seq x y z
N MET A 1 -2.97 15.69 -0.75
CA MET A 1 -3.73 15.33 0.46
C MET A 1 -4.33 13.93 0.43
N ARG A 2 -5.09 13.53 -0.62
CA ARG A 2 -5.77 12.19 -0.66
C ARG A 2 -4.80 11.00 -0.63
N ARG A 3 -3.70 11.06 -1.40
CA ARG A 3 -2.66 10.00 -1.44
C ARG A 3 -2.02 9.74 -0.06
N THR A 4 -1.64 10.80 0.66
CA THR A 4 -0.96 10.71 1.96
C THR A 4 -1.83 10.02 3.03
N LYS A 5 -3.12 10.36 3.10
CA LYS A 5 -4.03 9.78 4.09
C LYS A 5 -4.29 8.29 3.80
N VAL A 6 -4.39 7.93 2.52
CA VAL A 6 -4.62 6.55 2.09
C VAL A 6 -3.38 5.67 2.31
N ALA A 7 -2.17 6.21 2.10
CA ALA A 7 -0.92 5.54 2.47
C ALA A 7 -0.79 5.32 3.99
N GLN A 8 -1.22 6.29 4.81
CA GLN A 8 -1.24 6.11 6.27
C GLN A 8 -2.24 5.04 6.73
N ILE A 9 -3.40 4.93 6.07
CA ILE A 9 -4.37 3.86 6.34
C ILE A 9 -3.75 2.51 5.99
N TYR A 10 -3.09 2.40 4.84
CA TYR A 10 -2.36 1.19 4.45
C TYR A 10 -1.32 0.80 5.49
N ARG A 11 -0.39 1.70 5.86
CA ARG A 11 0.65 1.41 6.87
C ARG A 11 0.09 1.03 8.24
N LYS A 12 -1.09 1.52 8.62
CA LYS A 12 -1.73 1.18 9.90
C LYS A 12 -2.48 -0.15 9.88
N THR A 13 -2.99 -0.57 8.73
CA THR A 13 -3.92 -1.70 8.63
C THR A 13 -3.35 -2.89 7.87
N GLY A 14 -2.38 -2.68 6.98
CA GLY A 14 -1.91 -3.66 6.01
C GLY A 14 -2.96 -4.06 4.97
N ASP A 15 -4.16 -3.44 4.98
CA ASP A 15 -5.27 -3.89 4.15
C ASP A 15 -5.35 -3.10 2.82
N LEU A 16 -4.78 -3.71 1.79
CA LEU A 16 -4.79 -3.16 0.44
C LEU A 16 -6.20 -3.15 -0.20
N ARG A 17 -7.10 -4.06 0.18
CA ARG A 17 -8.48 -4.13 -0.35
C ARG A 17 -9.34 -3.02 0.20
N ALA A 18 -9.23 -2.72 1.49
CA ALA A 18 -9.90 -1.57 2.10
C ALA A 18 -9.48 -0.27 1.39
N VAL A 19 -8.18 -0.14 1.10
CA VAL A 19 -7.63 1.01 0.37
C VAL A 19 -8.11 1.06 -1.09
N GLN A 20 -8.19 -0.09 -1.77
CA GLN A 20 -8.75 -0.17 -3.13
C GLN A 20 -10.19 0.37 -3.17
N LEU A 21 -11.03 -0.04 -2.22
CA LEU A 21 -12.43 0.40 -2.13
C LEU A 21 -12.53 1.90 -1.84
N LEU A 22 -11.71 2.41 -0.91
CA LEU A 22 -11.62 3.84 -0.57
C LEU A 22 -11.17 4.72 -1.77
N LEU A 23 -10.35 4.17 -2.66
CA LEU A 23 -9.91 4.83 -3.87
C LEU A 23 -10.91 4.68 -5.03
N GLY A 24 -11.79 3.69 -4.97
CA GLY A 24 -12.72 3.36 -6.05
C GLY A 24 -12.02 2.71 -7.25
N HIS A 25 -10.92 2.01 -7.01
CA HIS A 25 -10.19 1.32 -8.07
C HIS A 25 -10.82 -0.03 -8.40
N THR A 26 -11.05 -0.29 -9.68
CA THR A 26 -11.52 -1.59 -10.17
C THR A 26 -10.41 -2.64 -10.21
N LYS A 27 -9.15 -2.23 -10.29
CA LYS A 27 -7.99 -3.13 -10.33
C LYS A 27 -7.08 -2.91 -9.12
N MET A 28 -6.57 -4.02 -8.57
CA MET A 28 -5.64 -3.99 -7.45
C MET A 28 -4.30 -3.35 -7.86
N ASP A 29 -3.84 -3.58 -9.09
CA ASP A 29 -2.63 -2.99 -9.66
C ASP A 29 -2.64 -1.46 -9.62
N SER A 30 -3.80 -0.85 -9.85
CA SER A 30 -3.97 0.60 -9.78
C SER A 30 -3.77 1.12 -8.37
N THR A 31 -4.17 0.35 -7.35
CA THR A 31 -3.98 0.70 -5.93
C THR A 31 -2.51 0.56 -5.52
N VAL A 32 -1.86 -0.53 -5.93
CA VAL A 32 -0.43 -0.77 -5.69
C VAL A 32 0.41 0.36 -6.29
N ARG A 33 0.17 0.68 -7.58
CA ARG A 33 0.89 1.74 -8.29
C ARG A 33 0.59 3.13 -7.74
N TYR A 34 -0.64 3.37 -7.29
CA TYR A 34 -1.03 4.66 -6.69
C TYR A 34 -0.37 4.89 -5.33
N LEU A 35 -0.25 3.85 -4.51
CA LEU A 35 0.43 3.93 -3.23
C LEU A 35 1.96 3.90 -3.37
N GLY A 36 2.51 3.18 -4.34
CA GLY A 36 3.95 2.94 -4.47
C GLY A 36 4.47 1.82 -3.55
N VAL A 37 3.58 0.89 -3.20
CA VAL A 37 3.77 -0.10 -2.12
C VAL A 37 4.74 -1.21 -2.47
N GLU A 38 4.87 -1.61 -3.74
CA GLU A 38 5.78 -2.71 -4.14
C GLU A 38 7.23 -2.49 -3.71
N ILE A 39 7.70 -1.24 -3.65
CA ILE A 39 9.06 -0.92 -3.24
C ILE A 39 9.17 -0.80 -1.71
N GLU A 40 8.21 -0.14 -1.04
CA GLU A 40 8.20 0.01 0.43
C GLU A 40 8.04 -1.36 1.12
N ASP A 41 7.15 -2.22 0.62
CA ASP A 41 6.93 -3.56 1.19
C ASP A 41 8.07 -4.52 0.87
N ALA A 42 8.63 -4.47 -0.36
CA ALA A 42 9.80 -5.30 -0.69
C ALA A 42 11.02 -4.93 0.15
N LEU A 43 11.23 -3.64 0.44
CA LEU A 43 12.29 -3.18 1.34
C LEU A 43 12.03 -3.65 2.78
N ALA A 44 10.81 -3.49 3.30
CA ALA A 44 10.46 -3.96 4.64
C ALA A 44 10.61 -5.48 4.80
N ILE A 45 10.26 -6.26 3.75
CA ILE A 45 10.47 -7.71 3.72
C ILE A 45 11.97 -8.02 3.64
N ALA A 46 12.75 -7.30 2.82
CA ALA A 46 14.19 -7.50 2.72
C ALA A 46 14.92 -7.20 4.05
N GLU A 47 14.57 -6.10 4.72
CA GLU A 47 15.09 -5.76 6.06
C GLU A 47 14.69 -6.80 7.13
N ALA A 48 13.49 -7.39 7.03
CA ALA A 48 13.05 -8.44 7.94
C ALA A 48 13.73 -9.81 7.69
N VAL A 49 14.28 -10.03 6.48
CA VAL A 49 14.94 -11.27 6.08
C VAL A 49 16.45 -11.24 6.37
N GLU A 50 17.06 -10.07 6.56
CA GLU A 50 18.41 -9.93 7.14
C GLU A 50 18.40 -10.26 8.65
N ILE A 51 18.41 -11.57 8.97
CA ILE A 51 18.73 -12.13 10.29
C ILE A 51 20.06 -12.87 10.21
#